data_AF-A0A661SB55-F1
#
_entry.id   AF-A0A661SB55-F1
#
_cell.length_a   1.000
_cell.length_b   1.000
_cell.length_c   1.000
_cell.angle_alpha   90.00
_cell.angle_beta   90.00
_cell.angle_gamma   90.00
#
_symmetry.space_group_name_H-M   'P 1'
#
loop_
_entity.id
_entity.type
_entity.pdbx_description
1 polymer ?
#
loop_
_entity_poly.entity_id
_entity_poly.type
_entity_poly.pdbx_seq_one_letter_code
_entity_poly.pdbx_strand_id
1 'polypeptide(L)'
;MKEMRKLPKGWVWTSLKNTSQILPGNGFPKKIQGKLKGQYPFFKVGDISKNVQASYRFLHFCDNYIDDDELKAIKGKLLPKNTIVFAKIGEALKLNRRAILKTPSLIDNNAIGVKPFGRILNKIFAYFFLTTIRLENFSRATTVPSVRKTDIEEIDIPIPPIPEQDRIVAKIEELFSELDNGIENLKKARKQLKTYRQAVLKYAFEGKLTKKWRTLQGRAGNPPEPAGKLLEQINIEREKHYQKQLEGWKRACEQTKTKGNKKPVKPRKPKELPPITEKELAELSELPEGWCYCYLAHLGELARGKSKHRPRNDKKLFGGNYPFIQTGEIKAAHGIIKTYKNTYNITGLAQSKLWPKGTLCITIAANIANTAFLGFSACFPDSIVGFTAYESSIIPKFVDYFIQATREKIEAFAPATAQKNINLTTLENLLIPYCGLGEQHAIVQEIESRLSVCDKIEQTIEDSLKKAEALRQSILKKAFAGELTKDWREKHPELVTGENSAEKLLEKIKAEKALAAGRKKPRSKKTKKK
;
A
#
# COMPACT_ATOMS: atom_id res chain seq x y z
N MET A 1 4.98 -1.99 33.40
CA MET A 1 4.95 -3.45 33.23
C MET A 1 5.81 -4.07 34.33
N LYS A 2 5.19 -4.51 35.43
CA LYS A 2 5.83 -5.14 36.60
C LYS A 2 5.25 -6.54 36.84
N GLU A 3 4.75 -7.21 35.82
CA GLU A 3 4.71 -8.68 35.87
C GLU A 3 6.15 -9.14 35.64
N MET A 4 6.89 -9.35 36.72
CA MET A 4 8.21 -9.97 36.65
C MET A 4 7.99 -11.41 36.18
N ARG A 5 8.02 -11.62 34.86
CA ARG A 5 8.19 -12.96 34.28
C ARG A 5 9.40 -13.58 34.96
N LYS A 6 9.20 -14.77 35.53
CA LYS A 6 10.27 -15.55 36.14
C LYS A 6 11.34 -15.76 35.07
N LEU A 7 12.53 -15.20 35.31
CA LEU A 7 13.64 -15.38 34.39
C LEU A 7 14.11 -16.84 34.41
N PRO A 8 14.67 -17.34 33.30
CA PRO A 8 15.36 -18.61 33.33
C PRO A 8 16.53 -18.62 34.33
N LYS A 9 16.90 -19.81 34.80
CA LYS A 9 18.05 -19.98 35.68
C LYS A 9 19.31 -19.43 34.99
N GLY A 10 20.10 -18.60 35.70
CA GLY A 10 21.32 -17.97 35.18
C GLY A 10 21.13 -16.62 34.50
N TRP A 11 19.88 -16.16 34.34
CA TRP A 11 19.56 -14.84 33.83
C TRP A 11 19.32 -13.85 34.96
N VAL A 12 19.63 -12.58 34.72
CA VAL A 12 19.50 -11.51 35.72
C VAL A 12 18.77 -10.31 35.15
N TRP A 13 17.81 -9.78 35.89
CA TRP A 13 17.23 -8.47 35.62
C TRP A 13 18.19 -7.37 36.08
N THR A 14 18.47 -6.41 35.19
CA THR A 14 19.25 -5.23 35.55
C THR A 14 18.85 -4.07 34.64
N SER A 15 19.11 -2.84 35.08
CA SER A 15 18.86 -1.64 34.30
C SER A 15 19.95 -1.38 33.25
N LEU A 16 19.62 -0.75 32.11
CA LEU A 16 20.58 -0.37 31.08
C LEU A 16 21.75 0.49 31.60
N LYS A 17 21.56 1.31 32.65
CA LYS A 17 22.68 2.05 33.29
C LYS A 17 23.79 1.15 33.81
N ASN A 18 23.50 -0.12 34.15
CA ASN A 18 24.50 -1.06 34.66
C ASN A 18 25.24 -1.78 33.53
N THR A 19 24.62 -1.94 32.37
CA THR A 19 25.15 -2.74 31.25
C THR A 19 25.58 -1.91 30.05
N SER A 20 25.26 -0.61 30.05
CA SER A 20 25.54 0.32 28.97
C SER A 20 25.90 1.71 29.47
N GLN A 21 26.54 2.49 28.61
CA GLN A 21 26.68 3.94 28.74
C GLN A 21 25.67 4.63 27.84
N ILE A 22 24.84 5.50 28.42
CA ILE A 22 23.86 6.29 27.67
C ILE A 22 24.50 7.64 27.29
N LEU A 23 24.54 7.93 25.99
CA LEU A 23 25.29 9.02 25.38
C LEU A 23 24.34 10.00 24.70
N PRO A 24 24.17 11.24 25.21
CA PRO A 24 23.33 12.24 24.54
C PRO A 24 23.97 12.72 23.24
N GLY A 25 23.15 13.15 22.29
CA GLY A 25 23.61 13.84 21.09
C GLY A 25 24.17 15.24 21.34
N ASN A 26 24.74 15.81 20.29
CA ASN A 26 25.43 17.10 20.29
C ASN A 26 24.58 18.16 19.58
N GLY A 27 24.68 19.41 20.01
CA GLY A 27 24.08 20.53 19.27
C GLY A 27 24.75 20.66 17.90
N PHE A 28 23.95 20.86 16.84
CA PHE A 28 24.46 20.95 15.48
C PHE A 28 24.08 22.30 14.83
N PRO A 29 24.92 23.35 14.96
CA PRO A 29 24.64 24.67 14.40
C PRO A 29 24.50 24.66 12.88
N LYS A 30 23.53 25.39 12.30
CA LYS A 30 23.27 25.44 10.85
C LYS A 30 24.52 25.78 10.02
N LYS A 31 25.40 26.65 10.53
CA LYS A 31 26.63 27.09 9.86
C LYS A 31 27.64 25.98 9.54
N ILE A 32 27.58 24.84 10.22
CA ILE A 32 28.48 23.69 9.99
C ILE A 32 27.75 22.48 9.39
N GLN A 33 26.52 22.66 8.88
CA GLN A 33 25.75 21.59 8.25
C GLN A 33 25.97 21.57 6.73
N GLY A 34 25.69 20.43 6.09
CA GLY A 34 25.74 20.26 4.64
C GLY A 34 27.09 19.82 4.07
N LYS A 35 28.10 19.65 4.92
CA LYS A 35 29.40 19.12 4.53
C LYS A 35 29.29 17.61 4.24
N LEU A 36 29.46 17.22 2.97
CA LEU A 36 29.23 15.84 2.50
C LEU A 36 30.43 14.88 2.69
N LYS A 37 31.59 15.40 3.12
CA LYS A 37 32.81 14.62 3.39
C LYS A 37 33.57 15.22 4.56
N GLY A 38 34.20 14.39 5.38
CA GLY A 38 35.03 14.80 6.51
C GLY A 38 35.46 13.60 7.34
N GLN A 39 36.19 13.84 8.42
CA GLN A 39 36.74 12.82 9.29
C GLN A 39 35.64 12.06 10.06
N TYR A 40 34.66 12.79 10.61
CA TYR A 40 33.64 12.24 11.50
C TYR A 40 32.23 12.43 10.92
N PRO A 41 31.47 11.34 10.70
CA PRO A 41 30.06 11.43 10.38
C PRO A 41 29.26 12.15 11.49
N PHE A 42 28.30 12.98 11.09
CA PHE A 42 27.34 13.62 11.98
C PHE A 42 25.92 13.20 11.60
N PHE A 43 25.34 12.25 12.33
CA PHE A 43 24.03 11.69 12.02
C PHE A 43 22.89 12.50 12.64
N LYS A 44 21.98 12.99 11.81
CA LYS A 44 20.65 13.45 12.25
C LYS A 44 19.68 12.27 12.31
N VAL A 45 18.53 12.50 12.95
CA VAL A 45 17.43 11.52 13.00
C VAL A 45 17.00 11.08 11.59
N GLY A 46 17.01 12.00 10.62
CA GLY A 46 16.74 11.70 9.21
C GLY A 46 17.74 10.70 8.61
N ASP A 47 19.03 10.84 8.90
CA ASP A 47 20.07 9.92 8.41
C ASP A 47 19.89 8.51 8.99
N ILE A 48 19.62 8.42 10.30
CA ILE A 48 19.31 7.14 10.98
C ILE A 48 18.12 6.48 10.29
N SER A 49 17.05 7.24 10.09
CA SER A 49 15.84 6.78 9.43
C SER A 49 16.10 6.23 8.03
N LYS A 50 16.84 6.97 7.18
CA LYS A 50 17.15 6.55 5.81
C LYS A 50 17.94 5.23 5.77
N ASN A 51 18.93 5.07 6.66
CA ASN A 51 19.72 3.83 6.74
C ASN A 51 18.84 2.63 7.15
N VAL A 52 17.97 2.79 8.16
CA VAL A 52 17.05 1.71 8.57
C VAL A 52 16.07 1.35 7.45
N GLN A 53 15.58 2.35 6.70
CA GLN A 53 14.69 2.10 5.55
C GLN A 53 15.38 1.38 4.39
N ALA A 54 16.70 1.54 4.26
CA ALA A 54 17.54 0.78 3.36
C ALA A 54 17.96 -0.59 3.94
N SER A 55 17.31 -1.04 5.02
CA SER A 55 17.56 -2.32 5.71
C SER A 55 18.96 -2.44 6.32
N TYR A 56 19.66 -1.32 6.56
CA TYR A 56 20.95 -1.34 7.23
C TYR A 56 20.83 -1.29 8.75
N ARG A 57 21.42 -2.28 9.42
CA ARG A 57 21.60 -2.28 10.89
C ARG A 57 22.68 -1.30 11.33
N PHE A 58 23.76 -1.20 10.56
CA PHE A 58 24.84 -0.26 10.81
C PHE A 58 24.65 1.00 9.96
N LEU A 59 25.12 2.15 10.43
CA LEU A 59 25.03 3.39 9.65
C LEU A 59 26.16 3.42 8.60
N HIS A 60 25.77 3.51 7.33
CA HIS A 60 26.68 3.51 6.18
C HIS A 60 26.83 4.88 5.53
N PHE A 61 25.78 5.68 5.52
CA PHE A 61 25.76 6.98 4.85
C PHE A 61 25.09 8.06 5.73
N CYS A 62 25.52 9.31 5.57
CA CYS A 62 24.92 10.49 6.18
C CYS A 62 25.12 11.71 5.31
N ASP A 63 24.25 12.71 5.50
CA ASP A 63 24.30 13.96 4.74
C ASP A 63 25.24 15.00 5.37
N ASN A 64 25.95 14.68 6.46
CA ASN A 64 26.74 15.64 7.22
C ASN A 64 28.00 15.01 7.83
N TYR A 65 29.12 15.72 7.73
CA TYR A 65 30.40 15.37 8.32
C TYR A 65 31.02 16.59 9.01
N ILE A 66 31.91 16.33 9.98
CA ILE A 66 32.74 17.36 10.60
C ILE A 66 34.18 16.86 10.78
N ASP A 67 35.11 17.79 10.93
CA ASP A 67 36.53 17.60 11.24
C ASP A 67 36.85 18.12 12.66
N ASP A 68 38.12 18.02 13.06
CA ASP A 68 38.57 18.34 14.43
C ASP A 68 38.28 19.79 14.84
N ASP A 69 38.42 20.76 13.93
CA ASP A 69 38.19 22.17 14.24
C ASP A 69 36.72 22.45 14.57
N GLU A 70 35.82 21.87 13.78
CA GLU A 70 34.37 21.98 13.99
C GLU A 70 33.95 21.23 15.26
N LEU A 71 34.54 20.05 15.51
CA LEU A 71 34.34 19.27 16.73
C LEU A 71 34.75 20.04 17.98
N LYS A 72 35.91 20.71 17.96
CA LYS A 72 36.39 21.59 19.04
C LYS A 72 35.47 22.80 19.22
N ALA A 73 35.06 23.44 18.11
CA ALA A 73 34.22 24.64 18.14
C ALA A 73 32.86 24.38 18.80
N ILE A 74 32.23 23.22 18.54
CA ILE A 74 30.96 22.85 19.17
C ILE A 74 31.12 22.16 20.52
N LYS A 75 32.37 21.95 20.99
CA LYS A 75 32.70 21.16 22.19
C LYS A 75 32.04 19.78 22.14
N GLY A 76 31.98 19.20 20.95
CA GLY A 76 31.28 17.96 20.69
C GLY A 76 32.00 16.77 21.30
N LYS A 77 31.25 15.70 21.55
CA LYS A 77 31.80 14.42 21.99
C LYS A 77 31.50 13.36 20.95
N LEU A 78 32.57 12.68 20.51
CA LEU A 78 32.46 11.52 19.65
C LEU A 78 31.84 10.36 20.44
N LEU A 79 30.77 9.80 19.88
CA LEU A 79 30.21 8.56 20.34
C LEU A 79 31.05 7.41 19.77
N PRO A 80 31.45 6.41 20.58
CA PRO A 80 32.23 5.28 20.10
C PRO A 80 31.49 4.45 19.04
N LYS A 81 32.24 3.75 18.18
CA LYS A 81 31.68 2.69 17.32
C LYS A 81 30.90 1.65 18.14
N ASN A 82 29.95 0.96 17.51
CA ASN A 82 29.02 0.02 18.14
C ASN A 82 28.05 0.66 19.16
N THR A 83 27.84 1.97 19.10
CA THR A 83 26.76 2.63 19.85
C THR A 83 25.47 2.49 19.08
N ILE A 84 24.41 2.03 19.73
CA ILE A 84 23.06 1.92 19.17
C ILE A 84 22.40 3.30 19.29
N VAL A 85 22.01 3.89 18.17
CA VAL A 85 21.49 5.26 18.11
C VAL A 85 20.04 5.27 17.60
N PHE A 86 19.24 6.16 18.16
CA PHE A 86 17.82 6.33 17.81
C PHE A 86 17.30 7.71 18.21
N ALA A 87 16.15 8.08 17.66
CA ALA A 87 15.47 9.33 17.98
C ALA A 87 14.99 9.31 19.45
N LYS A 88 15.17 10.44 20.15
CA LYS A 88 14.62 10.66 21.51
C LYS A 88 13.60 11.79 21.58
N ILE A 89 13.45 12.58 20.52
CA ILE A 89 12.52 13.72 20.43
C ILE A 89 11.80 13.66 19.08
N GLY A 90 10.52 14.03 19.07
CA GLY A 90 9.71 14.21 17.86
C GLY A 90 8.92 12.97 17.44
N GLU A 91 8.13 13.12 16.37
CA GLU A 91 7.31 12.04 15.80
C GLU A 91 8.13 10.81 15.37
N ALA A 92 9.42 11.02 15.06
CA ALA A 92 10.35 9.93 14.76
C ALA A 92 10.52 8.92 15.91
N LEU A 93 10.20 9.29 17.15
CA LEU A 93 10.17 8.40 18.31
C LEU A 93 9.19 7.23 18.11
N LYS A 94 8.01 7.49 17.50
CA LYS A 94 6.96 6.50 17.25
C LYS A 94 7.35 5.48 16.18
N LEU A 95 8.35 5.80 15.36
CA LEU A 95 8.85 4.93 14.29
C LEU A 95 9.76 3.80 14.83
N ASN A 96 10.24 3.91 16.08
CA ASN A 96 11.11 2.92 16.74
C ASN A 96 12.33 2.49 15.89
N ARG A 97 12.86 3.41 15.06
CA ARG A 97 14.01 3.14 14.18
C ARG A 97 15.31 3.26 14.97
N ARG A 98 16.16 2.24 14.86
CA ARG A 98 17.43 2.11 15.58
C ARG A 98 18.51 1.66 14.62
N ALA A 99 19.72 2.16 14.78
CA ALA A 99 20.88 1.73 14.01
C ALA A 99 22.13 1.71 14.88
N ILE A 100 23.22 1.16 14.37
CA ILE A 100 24.49 1.02 15.10
C ILE A 100 25.56 1.85 14.39
N LEU A 101 26.31 2.66 15.13
CA LEU A 101 27.45 3.40 14.57
C LEU A 101 28.54 2.43 14.10
N LYS A 102 28.91 2.52 12.82
CA LYS A 102 30.02 1.74 12.22
C LYS A 102 31.39 2.27 12.64
N THR A 103 31.52 3.59 12.75
CA THR A 103 32.74 4.32 13.15
C THR A 103 32.43 5.23 14.33
N PRO A 104 33.45 5.79 15.02
CA PRO A 104 33.22 6.92 15.92
C PRO A 104 32.54 8.07 15.18
N SER A 105 31.49 8.64 15.75
CA SER A 105 30.64 9.63 15.06
C SER A 105 29.94 10.54 16.05
N LEU A 106 29.34 11.62 15.55
CA LEU A 106 28.41 12.45 16.31
C LEU A 106 26.98 12.12 15.91
N ILE A 107 26.07 12.36 16.83
CA ILE A 107 24.63 12.34 16.56
C ILE A 107 24.03 13.67 17.00
N ASP A 108 22.95 14.07 16.32
CA ASP A 108 22.17 15.26 16.60
C ASP A 108 21.54 15.25 18.01
N ASN A 109 21.27 16.43 18.55
CA ASN A 109 20.70 16.60 19.88
C ASN A 109 19.32 15.97 20.04
N ASN A 110 18.60 15.69 18.94
CA ASN A 110 17.33 14.95 18.93
C ASN A 110 17.51 13.41 18.95
N ALA A 111 18.74 12.93 18.87
CA ALA A 111 19.09 11.53 18.99
C ALA A 111 19.79 11.22 20.33
N ILE A 112 19.88 9.93 20.62
CA ILE A 112 20.57 9.38 21.79
C ILE A 112 21.25 8.07 21.42
N GLY A 113 22.37 7.79 22.08
CA GLY A 113 23.14 6.57 21.92
C GLY A 113 23.11 5.69 23.17
N VAL A 114 23.06 4.38 22.98
CA VAL A 114 23.26 3.34 23.99
C VAL A 114 24.51 2.57 23.59
N LYS A 115 25.57 2.66 24.38
CA LYS A 115 26.83 1.95 24.15
C LYS A 115 26.95 0.79 25.15
N PRO A 116 26.72 -0.46 24.72
CA PRO A 116 26.86 -1.62 25.60
C PRO A 116 28.29 -1.82 26.09
N PHE A 117 28.44 -2.26 27.34
CA PHE A 117 29.70 -2.76 27.86
C PHE A 117 29.90 -4.20 27.36
N GLY A 118 30.79 -4.37 26.39
CA GLY A 118 30.95 -5.65 25.68
C GLY A 118 31.31 -6.87 26.54
N ARG A 119 31.78 -6.65 27.78
CA ARG A 119 32.04 -7.72 28.77
C ARG A 119 30.78 -8.36 29.34
N ILE A 120 29.63 -7.68 29.30
CA ILE A 120 28.35 -8.17 29.87
C ILE A 120 27.18 -8.10 28.90
N LEU A 121 27.25 -7.24 27.87
CA LEU A 121 26.15 -7.05 26.94
C LEU A 121 26.65 -7.00 25.50
N ASN A 122 26.29 -8.04 24.75
CA ASN A 122 26.50 -8.12 23.32
C ASN A 122 25.72 -7.00 22.61
N LYS A 123 26.40 -6.31 21.68
CA LYS A 123 25.85 -5.15 20.97
C LYS A 123 24.64 -5.47 20.08
N ILE A 124 24.59 -6.65 19.47
CA ILE A 124 23.48 -7.08 18.61
C ILE A 124 22.32 -7.58 19.46
N PHE A 125 22.60 -8.28 20.57
CA PHE A 125 21.58 -8.63 21.57
C PHE A 125 20.90 -7.37 22.11
N ALA A 126 21.68 -6.37 22.53
CA ALA A 126 21.16 -5.08 22.97
C ALA A 126 20.35 -4.36 21.88
N TYR A 127 20.80 -4.42 20.62
CA TYR A 127 20.07 -3.87 19.49
C TYR A 127 18.68 -4.50 19.35
N PHE A 128 18.61 -5.83 19.28
CA PHE A 128 17.32 -6.54 19.19
C PHE A 128 16.44 -6.28 20.41
N PHE A 129 17.02 -6.26 21.63
CA PHE A 129 16.26 -5.95 22.83
C PHE A 129 15.63 -4.57 22.74
N LEU A 130 16.42 -3.55 22.40
CA LEU A 130 15.94 -2.19 22.24
C LEU A 130 14.84 -2.09 21.17
N THR A 131 14.89 -2.87 20.08
CA THR A 131 13.78 -2.87 19.10
C THR A 131 12.44 -3.33 19.68
N THR A 132 12.42 -4.11 20.76
CA THR A 132 11.17 -4.49 21.45
C THR A 132 10.57 -3.36 22.29
N ILE A 133 11.37 -2.33 22.61
CA ILE A 133 10.96 -1.25 23.49
C ILE A 133 10.34 -0.10 22.70
N ARG A 134 9.04 0.14 22.92
CA ARG A 134 8.33 1.31 22.40
C ARG A 134 8.60 2.51 23.30
N LEU A 135 9.52 3.37 22.89
CA LEU A 135 9.97 4.53 23.67
C LEU A 135 8.86 5.59 23.87
N GLU A 136 7.85 5.61 23.01
CA GLU A 136 6.66 6.45 23.18
C GLU A 136 5.97 6.23 24.54
N ASN A 137 6.02 5.00 25.08
CA ASN A 137 5.44 4.66 26.37
C ASN A 137 6.18 5.32 27.56
N PHE A 138 7.37 5.86 27.32
CA PHE A 138 8.17 6.59 28.31
C PHE A 138 8.07 8.11 28.11
N SER A 139 7.36 8.57 27.06
CA SER A 139 7.18 9.99 26.80
C SER A 139 6.20 10.60 27.80
N ARG A 140 6.61 11.69 28.45
CA ARG A 140 5.77 12.46 29.38
C ARG A 140 5.12 13.69 28.74
N ALA A 141 5.45 13.98 27.48
CA ALA A 141 5.01 15.17 26.76
C ALA A 141 3.75 14.89 25.93
N THR A 142 2.80 15.83 25.93
CA THR A 142 1.50 15.71 25.25
C THR A 142 1.51 16.17 23.80
N THR A 143 2.34 17.17 23.44
CA THR A 143 2.41 17.73 22.07
C THR A 143 3.51 17.12 21.22
N VAL A 144 4.76 17.11 21.71
CA VAL A 144 5.91 16.53 20.99
C VAL A 144 6.52 15.42 21.85
N PRO A 145 6.49 14.15 21.41
CA PRO A 145 7.02 13.05 22.20
C PRO A 145 8.51 13.24 22.51
N SER A 146 8.90 13.03 23.76
CA SER A 146 10.30 13.10 24.15
C SER A 146 10.62 12.20 25.34
N VAL A 147 11.82 11.61 25.33
CA VAL A 147 12.29 10.70 26.38
C VAL A 147 13.60 11.22 26.96
N ARG A 148 13.73 11.20 28.29
CA ARG A 148 14.93 11.67 28.98
C ARG A 148 15.98 10.57 29.01
N LYS A 149 17.23 10.98 29.20
CA LYS A 149 18.35 10.05 29.39
C LYS A 149 18.09 9.08 30.56
N THR A 150 17.54 9.60 31.66
CA THR A 150 17.23 8.83 32.87
C THR A 150 16.19 7.75 32.61
N ASP A 151 15.16 8.05 31.80
CA ASP A 151 14.12 7.07 31.46
C ASP A 151 14.74 5.88 30.70
N ILE A 152 15.74 6.13 29.84
CA ILE A 152 16.47 5.07 29.12
C ILE A 152 17.42 4.31 30.06
N GLU A 153 18.10 5.01 30.97
CA GLU A 153 19.00 4.42 31.96
C GLU A 153 18.28 3.40 32.87
N GLU A 154 17.00 3.62 33.13
CA GLU A 154 16.13 2.81 33.99
C GLU A 154 15.42 1.66 33.27
N ILE A 155 15.55 1.54 31.95
CA ILE A 155 14.98 0.39 31.22
C ILE A 155 15.62 -0.90 31.75
N ASP A 156 14.79 -1.79 32.27
CA ASP A 156 15.19 -3.12 32.69
C ASP A 156 15.42 -4.02 31.47
N ILE A 157 16.55 -4.71 31.46
CA ILE A 157 16.96 -5.66 30.44
C ILE A 157 17.25 -7.03 31.11
N PRO A 158 16.75 -8.14 30.55
CA PRO A 158 17.10 -9.47 31.02
C PRO A 158 18.43 -9.88 30.39
N ILE A 159 19.41 -10.22 31.24
CA ILE A 159 20.78 -10.50 30.79
C ILE A 159 21.12 -11.99 31.02
N PRO A 160 21.28 -12.77 29.94
CA PRO A 160 21.97 -14.06 29.97
C PRO A 160 23.50 -13.90 30.07
N PRO A 161 24.24 -14.98 30.33
CA PRO A 161 25.68 -15.06 30.05
C PRO A 161 26.01 -14.68 28.59
N ILE A 162 27.18 -14.09 28.34
CA ILE A 162 27.60 -13.65 26.99
C ILE A 162 27.47 -14.74 25.92
N PRO A 163 27.93 -16.00 26.15
CA PRO A 163 27.79 -17.04 25.12
C PRO A 163 26.33 -17.34 24.77
N GLU A 164 25.41 -17.24 25.74
CA GLU A 164 23.98 -17.41 25.47
C GLU A 164 23.41 -16.21 24.70
N GLN A 165 23.86 -14.98 24.98
CA GLN A 165 23.46 -13.81 24.19
C GLN A 165 23.82 -13.97 22.72
N ASP A 166 25.04 -14.45 22.43
CA ASP A 166 25.49 -14.72 21.07
C ASP A 166 24.64 -15.82 20.42
N ARG A 167 24.28 -16.87 21.17
CA ARG A 167 23.38 -17.93 20.68
C ARG A 167 21.97 -17.42 20.39
N ILE A 168 21.43 -16.55 21.24
CA ILE A 168 20.11 -15.91 21.03
C ILE A 168 20.16 -15.05 19.76
N VAL A 169 21.21 -14.25 19.59
CA VAL A 169 21.40 -13.42 18.39
C VAL A 169 21.43 -14.30 17.14
N ALA A 170 22.23 -15.36 17.14
CA ALA A 170 22.30 -16.28 16.01
C ALA A 170 20.93 -16.88 15.66
N LYS A 171 20.14 -17.28 16.68
CA LYS A 171 18.81 -17.85 16.44
C LYS A 171 17.78 -16.82 15.95
N ILE A 172 17.85 -15.58 16.44
CA ILE A 172 17.02 -14.48 15.91
C ILE A 172 17.35 -14.25 14.44
N GLU A 173 18.63 -14.16 14.09
CA GLU A 173 19.08 -13.90 12.71
C GLU A 173 18.69 -15.03 11.75
N GLU A 174 18.84 -16.28 12.17
CA GLU A 174 18.38 -17.46 11.44
C GLU A 174 16.87 -17.35 11.12
N LEU A 175 16.04 -17.20 12.16
CA LEU A 175 14.59 -17.14 12.01
C LEU A 175 14.12 -15.90 11.23
N PHE A 176 14.78 -14.75 11.40
CA PHE A 176 14.46 -13.55 10.64
C PHE A 176 14.84 -13.69 9.17
N SER A 177 15.94 -14.36 8.85
CA SER A 177 16.34 -14.62 7.46
C SER A 177 15.33 -15.51 6.75
N GLU A 178 14.87 -16.59 7.41
CA GLU A 178 13.79 -17.44 6.88
C GLU A 178 12.48 -16.65 6.67
N LEU A 179 12.12 -15.82 7.65
CA LEU A 179 10.92 -14.98 7.58
C LEU A 179 10.98 -13.97 6.43
N ASP A 180 12.12 -13.31 6.26
CA ASP A 180 12.34 -12.31 5.22
C ASP A 180 12.30 -12.96 3.83
N ASN A 181 12.90 -14.14 3.65
CA ASN A 181 12.77 -14.94 2.43
C ASN A 181 11.30 -15.30 2.13
N GLY A 182 10.54 -15.70 3.17
CA GLY A 182 9.10 -15.97 3.04
C GLY A 182 8.31 -14.72 2.59
N ILE A 183 8.58 -13.56 3.20
CA ILE A 183 7.95 -12.28 2.83
C ILE A 183 8.29 -11.89 1.39
N GLU A 184 9.54 -12.08 0.95
CA GLU A 184 9.93 -11.81 -0.43
C GLU A 184 9.20 -12.73 -1.42
N ASN A 185 9.08 -14.02 -1.11
CA ASN A 185 8.32 -14.96 -1.94
C ASN A 185 6.84 -14.58 -2.04
N LEU A 186 6.22 -14.16 -0.93
CA LEU A 186 4.84 -13.66 -0.92
C LEU A 186 4.70 -12.39 -1.79
N LYS A 187 5.66 -11.46 -1.72
CA LYS A 187 5.67 -10.26 -2.58
C LYS A 187 5.83 -10.60 -4.07
N LYS A 188 6.68 -11.58 -4.41
CA LYS A 188 6.85 -12.10 -5.78
C LYS A 188 5.56 -12.74 -6.28
N ALA A 189 4.93 -13.60 -5.48
CA ALA A 189 3.65 -14.23 -5.80
C ALA A 189 2.56 -13.19 -6.07
N ARG A 190 2.47 -12.13 -5.25
CA ARG A 190 1.52 -11.03 -5.48
C ARG A 190 1.76 -10.30 -6.81
N LYS A 191 3.02 -10.08 -7.19
CA LYS A 191 3.36 -9.48 -8.50
C LYS A 191 2.97 -10.40 -9.65
N GLN A 192 3.27 -11.70 -9.54
CA GLN A 192 2.89 -12.71 -10.54
C GLN A 192 1.37 -12.80 -10.70
N LEU A 193 0.63 -12.73 -9.59
CA LEU A 193 -0.83 -12.73 -9.61
C LEU A 193 -1.40 -11.57 -10.42
N LYS A 194 -0.83 -10.35 -10.29
CA LYS A 194 -1.22 -9.21 -11.12
C LYS A 194 -1.03 -9.49 -12.61
N THR A 195 0.11 -10.07 -13.00
CA THR A 195 0.38 -10.46 -14.39
C THR A 195 -0.58 -11.55 -14.87
N TYR A 196 -0.86 -12.55 -14.03
CA TYR A 196 -1.81 -13.61 -14.33
C TYR A 196 -3.21 -13.07 -14.61
N ARG A 197 -3.73 -12.13 -13.79
CA ARG A 197 -5.04 -11.49 -14.04
C ARG A 197 -5.11 -10.85 -15.42
N GLN A 198 -4.06 -10.11 -15.80
CA GLN A 198 -3.98 -9.48 -17.12
C GLN A 198 -3.93 -10.51 -18.25
N ALA A 199 -3.19 -11.60 -18.06
CA ALA A 199 -3.12 -12.70 -19.02
C ALA A 199 -4.48 -13.40 -19.19
N VAL A 200 -5.21 -13.65 -18.10
CA VAL A 200 -6.56 -14.23 -18.13
C VAL A 200 -7.50 -13.35 -18.96
N LEU A 201 -7.54 -12.05 -18.68
CA LEU A 201 -8.37 -11.12 -19.44
C LEU A 201 -7.97 -11.08 -20.91
N LYS A 202 -6.68 -10.95 -21.22
CA LYS A 202 -6.17 -10.99 -22.59
C LYS A 202 -6.61 -12.26 -23.33
N TYR A 203 -6.42 -13.43 -22.71
CA TYR A 203 -6.78 -14.71 -23.33
C TYR A 203 -8.29 -14.89 -23.49
N ALA A 204 -9.10 -14.26 -22.64
CA ALA A 204 -10.56 -14.24 -22.81
C ALA A 204 -10.94 -13.56 -24.13
N PHE A 205 -10.35 -12.39 -24.41
CA PHE A 205 -10.69 -11.58 -25.58
C PHE A 205 -9.94 -11.96 -26.86
N GLU A 206 -8.94 -12.84 -26.77
CA GLU A 206 -8.36 -13.60 -27.90
C GLU A 206 -9.11 -14.92 -28.16
N GLY A 207 -10.18 -15.21 -27.41
CA GLY A 207 -10.99 -16.43 -27.54
C GLY A 207 -10.25 -17.73 -27.18
N LYS A 208 -9.12 -17.64 -26.47
CA LYS A 208 -8.32 -18.78 -26.00
C LYS A 208 -9.00 -19.51 -24.86
N LEU A 209 -9.69 -18.77 -23.98
CA LEU A 209 -10.39 -19.36 -22.83
C LEU A 209 -11.59 -20.23 -23.24
N THR A 210 -12.28 -19.90 -24.34
CA THR A 210 -13.47 -20.63 -24.83
C THR A 210 -13.19 -21.56 -26.00
N LYS A 211 -11.93 -21.81 -26.37
CA LYS A 211 -11.58 -22.74 -27.46
C LYS A 211 -12.25 -24.12 -27.31
N LYS A 212 -12.21 -24.70 -26.11
CA LYS A 212 -12.87 -25.99 -25.82
C LYS A 212 -14.39 -25.90 -25.95
N TRP A 213 -14.98 -24.81 -25.45
CA TRP A 213 -16.42 -24.57 -25.55
C TRP A 213 -16.87 -24.55 -27.02
N ARG A 214 -16.15 -23.83 -27.89
CA ARG A 214 -16.47 -23.78 -29.34
C ARG A 214 -16.42 -25.16 -29.99
N THR A 215 -15.41 -25.97 -29.69
CA THR A 215 -15.31 -27.35 -30.21
C THR A 215 -16.49 -28.23 -29.75
N LEU A 216 -16.89 -28.12 -28.48
CA LEU A 216 -18.01 -28.90 -27.95
C LEU A 216 -19.34 -28.48 -28.59
N GLN A 217 -19.55 -27.18 -28.76
CA GLN A 217 -20.75 -26.64 -29.43
C GLN A 217 -20.85 -27.09 -30.88
N GLY A 218 -19.74 -27.06 -31.63
CA GLY A 218 -19.70 -27.60 -33.00
C GLY A 218 -20.04 -29.09 -33.07
N ARG A 219 -19.52 -29.91 -32.16
CA ARG A 219 -19.85 -31.35 -32.08
C ARG A 219 -21.31 -31.61 -31.71
N ALA A 220 -21.91 -30.73 -30.91
CA ALA A 220 -23.31 -30.80 -30.52
C ALA A 220 -24.29 -30.28 -31.60
N GLY A 221 -23.80 -29.92 -32.80
CA GLY A 221 -24.62 -29.38 -33.88
C GLY A 221 -25.02 -27.91 -33.71
N ASN A 222 -24.41 -27.19 -32.76
CA ASN A 222 -24.68 -25.78 -32.47
C ASN A 222 -23.42 -24.93 -32.65
N PRO A 223 -22.79 -24.89 -33.84
CA PRO A 223 -21.54 -24.15 -34.02
C PRO A 223 -21.71 -22.65 -33.71
N PRO A 224 -20.63 -21.96 -33.29
CA PRO A 224 -20.66 -20.51 -33.10
C PRO A 224 -21.19 -19.78 -34.33
N GLU A 225 -21.98 -18.73 -34.11
CA GLU A 225 -22.56 -17.96 -35.20
C GLU A 225 -21.47 -17.27 -36.04
N PRO A 226 -21.62 -17.22 -37.37
CA PRO A 226 -20.68 -16.50 -38.23
C PRO A 226 -20.68 -14.99 -37.95
N ALA A 227 -19.50 -14.37 -38.11
CA ALA A 227 -19.29 -12.94 -37.93
C ALA A 227 -20.29 -12.05 -38.67
N GLY A 228 -20.60 -12.36 -39.93
CA GLY A 228 -21.56 -11.58 -40.73
C GLY A 228 -22.95 -11.53 -40.11
N LYS A 229 -23.45 -12.67 -39.59
CA LYS A 229 -24.74 -12.78 -38.92
C LYS A 229 -24.77 -11.99 -37.61
N LEU A 230 -23.67 -12.01 -36.85
CA LEU A 230 -23.52 -11.24 -35.63
C LEU A 230 -23.60 -9.72 -35.88
N LEU A 231 -22.95 -9.22 -36.94
CA LEU A 231 -23.00 -7.82 -37.33
C LEU A 231 -24.41 -7.40 -37.79
N GLU A 232 -25.10 -8.27 -38.52
CA GLU A 232 -26.49 -8.04 -38.92
C GLU A 232 -27.42 -7.95 -37.70
N GLN A 233 -27.30 -8.86 -36.74
CA GLN A 233 -28.04 -8.83 -35.48
C GLN A 233 -27.83 -7.54 -34.70
N ILE A 234 -26.57 -7.06 -34.61
CA ILE A 234 -26.25 -5.78 -33.98
C ILE A 234 -27.02 -4.64 -34.65
N ASN A 235 -27.04 -4.59 -35.99
CA ASN A 235 -27.74 -3.54 -36.72
C ASN A 235 -29.27 -3.60 -36.52
N ILE A 236 -29.85 -4.81 -36.50
CA ILE A 236 -31.27 -5.01 -36.21
C ILE A 236 -31.62 -4.48 -34.81
N GLU A 237 -30.86 -4.85 -33.78
CA GLU A 237 -31.13 -4.42 -32.41
C GLU A 237 -30.90 -2.91 -32.21
N ARG A 238 -29.92 -2.31 -32.92
CA ARG A 238 -29.72 -0.85 -32.94
C ARG A 238 -30.93 -0.12 -33.49
N GLU A 239 -31.47 -0.59 -34.63
CA GLU A 239 -32.63 0.03 -35.26
C GLU A 239 -33.88 -0.14 -34.38
N LYS A 240 -34.10 -1.35 -33.85
CA LYS A 240 -35.19 -1.64 -32.91
C LYS A 240 -35.12 -0.76 -31.66
N HIS A 241 -33.92 -0.56 -31.10
CA HIS A 241 -33.73 0.36 -29.98
C HIS A 241 -34.09 1.80 -30.35
N TYR A 242 -33.66 2.28 -31.52
CA TYR A 242 -34.00 3.61 -32.01
C TYR A 242 -35.51 3.80 -32.21
N GLN A 243 -36.19 2.81 -32.79
CA GLN A 243 -37.64 2.84 -32.94
C GLN A 243 -38.37 2.90 -31.59
N LYS A 244 -37.93 2.09 -30.61
CA LYS A 244 -38.44 2.14 -29.23
C LYS A 244 -38.24 3.51 -28.59
N GLN A 245 -37.10 4.16 -28.81
CA GLN A 245 -36.86 5.53 -28.34
C GLN A 245 -37.80 6.54 -29.03
N LEU A 246 -38.01 6.42 -30.34
CA LEU A 246 -38.92 7.28 -31.09
C LEU A 246 -40.37 7.15 -30.60
N GLU A 247 -40.84 5.94 -30.35
CA GLU A 247 -42.17 5.69 -29.77
C GLU A 247 -42.30 6.30 -28.38
N GLY A 248 -41.32 6.08 -27.50
CA GLY A 248 -41.28 6.68 -26.18
C GLY A 248 -41.30 8.21 -26.24
N TRP A 249 -40.56 8.80 -27.18
CA TRP A 249 -40.56 10.23 -27.43
C TRP A 249 -41.91 10.76 -27.93
N LYS A 250 -42.58 10.04 -28.85
CA LYS A 250 -43.93 10.40 -29.33
C LYS A 250 -44.93 10.42 -28.17
N ARG A 251 -44.97 9.37 -27.34
CA ARG A 251 -45.83 9.30 -26.14
C ARG A 251 -45.54 10.43 -25.16
N ALA A 252 -44.26 10.72 -24.91
CA ALA A 252 -43.88 11.82 -24.02
C ALA A 252 -44.29 13.19 -24.58
N CYS A 253 -44.19 13.40 -25.90
CA CYS A 253 -44.69 14.63 -26.55
C CYS A 253 -46.21 14.81 -26.35
N GLU A 254 -47.00 13.75 -26.48
CA GLU A 254 -48.45 13.78 -26.25
C GLU A 254 -48.78 14.15 -24.80
N GLN A 255 -48.10 13.54 -23.83
CA GLN A 255 -48.27 13.87 -22.41
C GLN A 255 -47.89 15.32 -22.10
N THR A 256 -46.84 15.86 -22.72
CA THR A 256 -46.46 17.28 -22.51
C THR A 256 -47.48 18.28 -23.07
N LYS A 257 -48.24 17.92 -24.12
CA LYS A 257 -49.35 18.76 -24.63
C LYS A 257 -50.44 18.96 -23.57
N THR A 258 -50.68 17.95 -22.72
CA THR A 258 -51.70 18.01 -21.66
C THR A 258 -51.22 18.70 -20.36
N LYS A 259 -49.90 18.74 -20.10
CA LYS A 259 -49.34 19.21 -18.82
C LYS A 259 -48.51 20.49 -18.89
N GLY A 260 -48.48 21.20 -20.03
CA GLY A 260 -47.77 22.49 -20.17
C GLY A 260 -46.24 22.41 -20.03
N ASN A 261 -45.64 21.21 -20.14
CA ASN A 261 -44.22 20.99 -19.92
C ASN A 261 -43.39 21.12 -21.21
N LYS A 262 -42.09 21.41 -21.07
CA LYS A 262 -41.14 21.52 -22.19
C LYS A 262 -41.08 20.22 -23.00
N LYS A 263 -41.22 20.33 -24.34
CA LYS A 263 -41.19 19.20 -25.27
C LYS A 263 -39.90 18.38 -25.10
N PRO A 264 -39.97 17.04 -25.02
CA PRO A 264 -38.79 16.19 -24.90
C PRO A 264 -37.93 16.27 -26.18
N VAL A 265 -36.62 16.10 -26.01
CA VAL A 265 -35.66 16.12 -27.14
C VAL A 265 -35.88 14.89 -28.01
N LYS A 266 -35.96 15.11 -29.33
CA LYS A 266 -36.14 14.01 -30.30
C LYS A 266 -34.91 13.08 -30.28
N PRO A 267 -35.10 11.75 -30.19
CA PRO A 267 -34.02 10.79 -30.37
C PRO A 267 -33.29 11.01 -31.69
N ARG A 268 -31.96 10.89 -31.66
CA ARG A 268 -31.13 10.96 -32.86
C ARG A 268 -31.06 9.57 -33.49
N LYS A 269 -31.01 9.51 -34.81
CA LYS A 269 -30.70 8.26 -35.51
C LYS A 269 -29.39 7.67 -34.99
N PRO A 270 -29.25 6.34 -34.93
CA PRO A 270 -27.98 5.70 -34.59
C PRO A 270 -26.85 6.28 -35.43
N LYS A 271 -25.76 6.67 -34.77
CA LYS A 271 -24.58 7.19 -35.45
C LYS A 271 -23.97 6.08 -36.30
N GLU A 272 -23.83 6.32 -37.60
CA GLU A 272 -23.02 5.46 -38.46
C GLU A 272 -21.55 5.79 -38.22
N LEU A 273 -20.79 4.76 -37.87
CA LEU A 273 -19.34 4.84 -37.77
C LEU A 273 -18.73 4.28 -39.06
N PRO A 274 -17.56 4.78 -39.49
CA PRO A 274 -16.92 4.30 -40.70
C PRO A 274 -16.66 2.79 -40.61
N PRO A 275 -16.63 2.07 -41.74
CA PRO A 275 -16.21 0.68 -41.73
C PRO A 275 -14.79 0.57 -41.16
N ILE A 276 -14.55 -0.48 -40.37
CA ILE A 276 -13.22 -0.75 -39.83
C ILE A 276 -12.30 -1.09 -41.01
N THR A 277 -11.21 -0.34 -41.15
CA THR A 277 -10.27 -0.51 -42.26
C THR A 277 -9.38 -1.73 -42.07
N GLU A 278 -8.86 -2.29 -43.17
CA GLU A 278 -7.89 -3.40 -43.11
C GLU A 278 -6.65 -3.05 -42.28
N LYS A 279 -6.21 -1.78 -42.35
CA LYS A 279 -5.08 -1.27 -41.56
C LYS A 279 -5.38 -1.30 -40.06
N GLU A 280 -6.57 -0.85 -39.64
CA GLU A 280 -6.99 -0.91 -38.24
C GLU A 280 -7.12 -2.38 -37.76
N LEU A 281 -7.62 -3.27 -38.61
CA LEU A 281 -7.70 -4.71 -38.30
C LEU A 281 -6.32 -5.36 -38.14
N ALA A 282 -5.34 -4.96 -38.96
CA ALA A 282 -3.97 -5.49 -38.90
C ALA A 282 -3.22 -5.12 -37.60
N GLU A 283 -3.62 -4.04 -36.92
CA GLU A 283 -3.06 -3.63 -35.62
C GLU A 283 -3.72 -4.35 -34.43
N LEU A 284 -4.80 -5.09 -34.68
CA LEU A 284 -5.56 -5.81 -33.67
C LEU A 284 -5.11 -7.27 -33.55
N SER A 285 -5.51 -7.91 -32.46
CA SER A 285 -5.24 -9.33 -32.25
C SER A 285 -6.11 -10.20 -33.14
N GLU A 286 -5.54 -11.28 -33.67
CA GLU A 286 -6.29 -12.29 -34.41
C GLU A 286 -7.43 -12.86 -33.55
N LEU A 287 -8.62 -12.92 -34.13
CA LEU A 287 -9.80 -13.46 -33.48
C LEU A 287 -10.10 -14.87 -33.98
N PRO A 288 -10.76 -15.71 -33.16
CA PRO A 288 -11.23 -17.00 -33.62
C PRO A 288 -12.29 -16.89 -34.72
N GLU A 289 -12.44 -17.96 -35.50
CA GLU A 289 -13.53 -18.10 -36.46
C GLU A 289 -14.90 -17.86 -35.80
N GLY A 290 -15.75 -17.10 -36.49
CA GLY A 290 -17.08 -16.67 -36.02
C GLY A 290 -17.08 -15.34 -35.26
N TRP A 291 -15.93 -14.86 -34.78
CA TRP A 291 -15.83 -13.58 -34.09
C TRP A 291 -15.63 -12.42 -35.06
N CYS A 292 -15.99 -11.21 -34.63
CA CYS A 292 -15.71 -9.97 -35.36
C CYS A 292 -15.31 -8.84 -34.41
N TYR A 293 -14.68 -7.80 -34.94
CA TYR A 293 -14.56 -6.53 -34.23
C TYR A 293 -15.76 -5.64 -34.55
N CYS A 294 -16.27 -4.92 -33.56
CA CYS A 294 -17.24 -3.86 -33.75
C CYS A 294 -16.99 -2.70 -32.77
N TYR A 295 -17.59 -1.55 -33.04
CA TYR A 295 -17.50 -0.40 -32.16
C TYR A 295 -18.37 -0.57 -30.92
N LEU A 296 -17.86 -0.17 -29.74
CA LEU A 296 -18.64 -0.20 -28.50
C LEU A 296 -19.95 0.60 -28.61
N ALA A 297 -19.95 1.71 -29.35
CA ALA A 297 -21.16 2.51 -29.62
C ALA A 297 -22.26 1.75 -30.38
N HIS A 298 -21.92 0.67 -31.08
CA HIS A 298 -22.90 -0.18 -31.76
C HIS A 298 -23.62 -1.13 -30.79
N LEU A 299 -23.10 -1.33 -29.58
CA LEU A 299 -23.58 -2.34 -28.64
C LEU A 299 -24.40 -1.75 -27.48
N GLY A 300 -24.43 -0.43 -27.35
CA GLY A 300 -25.23 0.24 -26.33
C GLY A 300 -25.11 1.76 -26.35
N GLU A 301 -25.92 2.41 -25.50
CA GLU A 301 -25.88 3.86 -25.31
C GLU A 301 -24.73 4.24 -24.37
N LEU A 302 -23.82 5.08 -24.88
CA LEU A 302 -22.79 5.76 -24.10
C LEU A 302 -23.20 7.21 -23.88
N ALA A 303 -23.29 7.64 -22.62
CA ALA A 303 -23.53 9.05 -22.33
C ALA A 303 -22.80 9.53 -21.07
N ARG A 304 -22.31 10.76 -21.11
CA ARG A 304 -21.68 11.41 -19.96
C ARG A 304 -22.71 11.73 -18.88
N GLY A 305 -22.27 11.68 -17.63
CA GLY A 305 -22.99 12.26 -16.51
C GLY A 305 -23.19 13.77 -16.66
N LYS A 306 -23.99 14.35 -15.77
CA LYS A 306 -24.34 15.78 -15.83
C LYS A 306 -24.13 16.43 -14.48
N SER A 307 -23.27 17.45 -14.48
CA SER A 307 -23.09 18.39 -13.37
C SER A 307 -22.79 19.77 -13.96
N LYS A 308 -23.83 20.58 -14.16
CA LYS A 308 -23.82 21.89 -14.81
C LYS A 308 -23.46 23.04 -13.86
N HIS A 309 -23.97 23.03 -12.62
CA HIS A 309 -23.76 24.14 -11.67
C HIS A 309 -22.27 24.36 -11.36
N ARG A 310 -21.87 25.62 -11.16
CA ARG A 310 -20.51 26.02 -10.79
C ARG A 310 -20.59 27.01 -9.62
N PRO A 311 -19.85 26.79 -8.52
CA PRO A 311 -18.91 25.69 -8.27
C PRO A 311 -19.61 24.34 -8.05
N ARG A 312 -18.93 23.22 -8.40
CA ARG A 312 -19.53 21.88 -8.38
C ARG A 312 -19.89 21.37 -6.98
N ASN A 313 -19.25 21.92 -5.95
CA ASN A 313 -19.39 21.55 -4.54
C ASN A 313 -20.30 22.52 -3.75
N ASP A 314 -21.13 23.31 -4.43
CA ASP A 314 -22.10 24.18 -3.77
C ASP A 314 -23.03 23.37 -2.88
N LYS A 315 -23.02 23.65 -1.57
CA LYS A 315 -23.79 22.95 -0.55
C LYS A 315 -25.29 22.92 -0.85
N LYS A 316 -25.82 23.92 -1.57
CA LYS A 316 -27.24 24.01 -1.95
C LYS A 316 -27.73 22.88 -2.85
N LEU A 317 -26.82 22.16 -3.53
CA LEU A 317 -27.18 21.05 -4.41
C LEU A 317 -27.34 19.72 -3.66
N PHE A 318 -26.79 19.62 -2.45
CA PHE A 318 -26.61 18.36 -1.74
C PHE A 318 -27.59 18.19 -0.56
N GLY A 319 -27.60 16.99 0.04
CA GLY A 319 -28.39 16.69 1.23
C GLY A 319 -29.82 16.24 0.94
N GLY A 320 -30.02 15.46 -0.12
CA GLY A 320 -31.33 14.88 -0.45
C GLY A 320 -31.28 13.37 -0.67
N ASN A 321 -32.17 12.86 -1.52
CA ASN A 321 -32.43 11.42 -1.67
C ASN A 321 -31.76 10.78 -2.90
N TYR A 322 -31.01 11.54 -3.70
CA TYR A 322 -30.45 11.05 -4.97
C TYR A 322 -28.95 10.81 -4.83
N PRO A 323 -28.46 9.57 -4.74
CA PRO A 323 -27.03 9.29 -4.62
C PRO A 323 -26.21 9.96 -5.71
N PHE A 324 -25.08 10.59 -5.34
CA PHE A 324 -24.16 11.22 -6.28
C PHE A 324 -22.80 10.53 -6.22
N ILE A 325 -22.51 9.76 -7.27
CA ILE A 325 -21.30 8.94 -7.39
C ILE A 325 -20.19 9.75 -8.06
N GLN A 326 -18.99 9.72 -7.49
CA GLN A 326 -17.80 10.30 -8.09
C GLN A 326 -16.82 9.20 -8.50
N THR A 327 -15.72 9.63 -9.13
CA THR A 327 -14.69 8.73 -9.65
C THR A 327 -14.04 7.87 -8.55
N GLY A 328 -13.95 8.40 -7.32
CA GLY A 328 -13.42 7.70 -6.16
C GLY A 328 -14.25 6.50 -5.74
N GLU A 329 -15.58 6.61 -5.74
CA GLU A 329 -16.49 5.49 -5.41
C GLU A 329 -16.40 4.38 -6.45
N ILE A 330 -16.24 4.71 -7.74
CA ILE A 330 -16.02 3.70 -8.80
C ILE A 330 -14.68 3.00 -8.59
N LYS A 331 -13.61 3.73 -8.26
CA LYS A 331 -12.29 3.13 -7.98
C LYS A 331 -12.33 2.15 -6.81
N ALA A 332 -13.09 2.50 -5.78
CA ALA A 332 -13.24 1.70 -4.57
C ALA A 332 -14.23 0.54 -4.74
N ALA A 333 -15.06 0.56 -5.78
CA ALA A 333 -16.03 -0.48 -6.05
C ALA A 333 -15.35 -1.71 -6.67
N HIS A 334 -15.46 -2.85 -5.99
CA HIS A 334 -15.06 -4.15 -6.52
C HIS A 334 -16.17 -4.69 -7.44
N GLY A 335 -16.37 -4.04 -8.58
CA GLY A 335 -17.36 -4.40 -9.60
C GLY A 335 -18.75 -3.80 -9.40
N ILE A 336 -19.28 -3.70 -8.17
CA ILE A 336 -20.60 -3.09 -7.90
C ILE A 336 -20.47 -1.96 -6.87
N ILE A 337 -21.03 -0.80 -7.20
CA ILE A 337 -21.10 0.37 -6.32
C ILE A 337 -22.22 0.15 -5.31
N LYS A 338 -21.86 0.00 -4.04
CA LYS A 338 -22.80 -0.23 -2.93
C LYS A 338 -22.88 0.94 -1.94
N THR A 339 -21.94 1.87 -1.99
CA THR A 339 -21.83 2.99 -1.06
C THR A 339 -21.61 4.30 -1.80
N TYR A 340 -22.04 5.40 -1.21
CA TYR A 340 -21.86 6.75 -1.71
C TYR A 340 -21.56 7.71 -0.56
N LYS A 341 -20.87 8.82 -0.86
CA LYS A 341 -20.55 9.86 0.14
C LYS A 341 -21.54 11.01 0.16
N ASN A 342 -22.10 11.34 -1.00
CA ASN A 342 -22.93 12.52 -1.19
C ASN A 342 -24.22 12.15 -1.88
N THR A 343 -25.25 12.96 -1.65
CA THR A 343 -26.53 12.89 -2.34
C THR A 343 -26.91 14.26 -2.87
N TYR A 344 -27.51 14.31 -4.05
CA TYR A 344 -28.23 15.47 -4.54
C TYR A 344 -29.62 15.57 -3.91
N ASN A 345 -30.05 16.80 -3.70
CA ASN A 345 -31.45 17.16 -3.47
C ASN A 345 -32.17 17.45 -4.81
N ILE A 346 -33.40 17.95 -4.77
CA ILE A 346 -34.20 18.24 -5.97
C ILE A 346 -33.48 19.25 -6.89
N THR A 347 -32.88 20.30 -6.32
CA THR A 347 -32.08 21.29 -7.06
C THR A 347 -30.85 20.65 -7.70
N GLY A 348 -30.15 19.78 -6.97
CA GLY A 348 -29.02 19.01 -7.50
C GLY A 348 -29.42 18.06 -8.63
N LEU A 349 -30.58 17.39 -8.52
CA LEU A 349 -31.12 16.51 -9.54
C LEU A 349 -31.53 17.28 -10.81
N ALA A 350 -32.15 18.45 -10.66
CA ALA A 350 -32.65 19.25 -11.78
C ALA A 350 -31.56 19.63 -12.80
N GLN A 351 -30.30 19.75 -12.34
CA GLN A 351 -29.14 20.03 -13.18
C GLN A 351 -28.36 18.77 -13.63
N SER A 352 -28.77 17.59 -13.17
CA SER A 352 -28.10 16.30 -13.40
C SER A 352 -28.94 15.34 -14.27
N LYS A 353 -28.55 14.06 -14.30
CA LYS A 353 -29.28 12.92 -14.88
C LYS A 353 -29.28 11.80 -13.85
N LEU A 354 -30.46 11.25 -13.54
CA LEU A 354 -30.56 10.04 -12.74
C LEU A 354 -30.38 8.83 -13.66
N TRP A 355 -29.43 7.96 -13.31
CA TRP A 355 -29.14 6.74 -14.03
C TRP A 355 -29.71 5.54 -13.29
N PRO A 356 -30.27 4.54 -14.00
CA PRO A 356 -30.85 3.38 -13.37
C PRO A 356 -29.77 2.48 -12.72
N LYS A 357 -30.20 1.72 -11.72
CA LYS A 357 -29.44 0.57 -11.21
C LYS A 357 -29.02 -0.34 -12.38
N GLY A 358 -27.79 -0.84 -12.34
CA GLY A 358 -27.23 -1.73 -13.35
C GLY A 358 -26.48 -1.03 -14.49
N THR A 359 -26.53 0.31 -14.60
CA THR A 359 -25.67 1.03 -15.55
C THR A 359 -24.20 0.80 -15.23
N LEU A 360 -23.41 0.46 -16.26
CA LEU A 360 -21.95 0.37 -16.16
C LEU A 360 -21.36 1.78 -16.18
N CYS A 361 -20.73 2.19 -15.08
CA CYS A 361 -20.00 3.45 -15.00
C CYS A 361 -18.56 3.24 -15.44
N ILE A 362 -18.06 4.12 -16.32
CA ILE A 362 -16.69 4.14 -16.84
C ILE A 362 -16.11 5.52 -16.55
N THR A 363 -15.01 5.58 -15.82
CA THR A 363 -14.32 6.84 -15.50
C THR A 363 -13.47 7.31 -16.68
N ILE A 364 -13.49 8.61 -16.94
CA ILE A 364 -12.74 9.22 -18.05
C ILE A 364 -11.79 10.34 -17.61
N ALA A 365 -11.68 10.57 -16.30
CA ALA A 365 -10.73 11.50 -15.70
C ALA A 365 -10.27 10.99 -14.32
N ALA A 366 -9.07 11.39 -13.89
CA ALA A 366 -8.37 11.00 -12.65
C ALA A 366 -7.98 9.51 -12.52
N ASN A 367 -8.87 8.58 -12.87
CA ASN A 367 -8.67 7.14 -12.78
C ASN A 367 -9.27 6.47 -14.01
N ILE A 368 -8.75 6.80 -15.19
CA ILE A 368 -9.31 6.45 -16.51
C ILE A 368 -9.56 4.93 -16.63
N ALA A 369 -10.69 4.55 -17.24
CA ALA A 369 -11.07 3.16 -17.49
C ALA A 369 -11.16 2.28 -16.22
N ASN A 370 -11.44 2.89 -15.06
CA ASN A 370 -12.06 2.19 -13.95
C ASN A 370 -13.56 2.02 -14.22
N THR A 371 -14.06 0.85 -13.85
CA THR A 371 -15.42 0.41 -14.16
C THR A 371 -16.11 -0.13 -12.92
N ALA A 372 -17.41 0.14 -12.80
CA ALA A 372 -18.27 -0.49 -11.82
C ALA A 372 -19.75 -0.34 -12.21
N PHE A 373 -20.58 -1.30 -11.80
CA PHE A 373 -22.03 -1.26 -11.99
C PHE A 373 -22.71 -0.51 -10.85
N LEU A 374 -23.68 0.33 -11.19
CA LEU A 374 -24.55 0.96 -10.19
C LEU A 374 -25.38 -0.10 -9.44
N GLY A 375 -25.19 -0.21 -8.11
CA GLY A 375 -26.02 -1.07 -7.25
C GLY A 375 -27.41 -0.49 -6.94
N PHE A 376 -27.60 0.81 -7.22
CA PHE A 376 -28.82 1.59 -7.03
C PHE A 376 -28.85 2.73 -8.05
N SER A 377 -30.02 3.33 -8.30
CA SER A 377 -30.12 4.48 -9.20
C SER A 377 -29.36 5.69 -8.63
N ALA A 378 -28.55 6.35 -9.45
CA ALA A 378 -27.67 7.42 -8.99
C ALA A 378 -27.38 8.47 -10.06
N CYS A 379 -26.99 9.66 -9.62
CA CYS A 379 -26.42 10.71 -10.46
C CYS A 379 -24.89 10.62 -10.44
N PHE A 380 -24.23 11.06 -11.51
CA PHE A 380 -22.78 11.20 -11.56
C PHE A 380 -22.35 12.37 -12.47
N PRO A 381 -21.17 12.95 -12.25
CA PRO A 381 -20.65 14.07 -13.03
C PRO A 381 -20.22 13.68 -14.46
N ASP A 382 -19.88 14.69 -15.25
CA ASP A 382 -19.37 14.59 -16.62
C ASP A 382 -18.01 13.89 -16.75
N SER A 383 -17.31 13.62 -15.64
CA SER A 383 -16.09 12.81 -15.59
C SER A 383 -16.34 11.29 -15.59
N ILE A 384 -17.61 10.87 -15.66
CA ILE A 384 -18.05 9.48 -15.72
C ILE A 384 -18.99 9.31 -16.92
N VAL A 385 -18.81 8.22 -17.66
CA VAL A 385 -19.67 7.77 -18.75
C VAL A 385 -20.49 6.60 -18.25
N GLY A 386 -21.80 6.64 -18.48
CA GLY A 386 -22.67 5.49 -18.31
C GLY A 386 -22.77 4.73 -19.63
N PHE A 387 -22.63 3.41 -19.57
CA PHE A 387 -22.92 2.48 -20.66
C PHE A 387 -24.16 1.65 -20.31
N THR A 388 -25.11 1.61 -21.23
CA THR A 388 -26.30 0.75 -21.16
C THR A 388 -26.39 -0.07 -22.44
N ALA A 389 -26.24 -1.39 -22.34
CA ALA A 389 -26.30 -2.29 -23.49
C ALA A 389 -27.67 -2.24 -24.18
N TYR A 390 -27.67 -2.38 -25.51
CA TYR A 390 -28.90 -2.69 -26.23
C TYR A 390 -29.39 -4.09 -25.86
N GLU A 391 -30.71 -4.25 -25.86
CA GLU A 391 -31.36 -5.50 -25.46
C GLU A 391 -30.85 -6.65 -26.34
N SER A 392 -30.49 -7.78 -25.72
CA SER A 392 -29.96 -8.97 -26.41
C SER A 392 -28.73 -8.75 -27.30
N SER A 393 -28.02 -7.62 -27.19
CA SER A 393 -26.83 -7.34 -28.00
C SER A 393 -25.54 -7.72 -27.29
N ILE A 394 -25.38 -7.38 -26.01
CA ILE A 394 -24.13 -7.69 -25.29
C ILE A 394 -24.37 -7.86 -23.79
N ILE A 395 -23.61 -8.75 -23.17
CA ILE A 395 -23.57 -8.89 -21.72
C ILE A 395 -22.77 -7.72 -21.13
N PRO A 396 -23.34 -6.86 -20.25
CA PRO A 396 -22.60 -5.72 -19.71
C PRO A 396 -21.31 -6.09 -18.97
N LYS A 397 -21.26 -7.25 -18.30
CA LYS A 397 -20.03 -7.78 -17.67
C LYS A 397 -18.92 -8.10 -18.67
N PHE A 398 -19.27 -8.52 -19.89
CA PHE A 398 -18.30 -8.76 -20.95
C PHE A 398 -17.60 -7.44 -21.34
N VAL A 399 -18.36 -6.35 -21.46
CA VAL A 399 -17.81 -5.00 -21.71
C VAL A 399 -16.94 -4.53 -20.55
N ASP A 400 -17.38 -4.72 -19.31
CA ASP A 400 -16.60 -4.40 -18.11
C ASP A 400 -15.22 -5.09 -18.15
N TYR A 401 -15.19 -6.42 -18.34
CA TYR A 401 -13.93 -7.15 -18.43
C TYR A 401 -13.06 -6.72 -19.61
N PHE A 402 -13.65 -6.33 -20.74
CA PHE A 402 -12.89 -5.86 -21.90
C PHE A 402 -12.22 -4.52 -21.62
N ILE A 403 -12.93 -3.58 -20.98
CA ILE A 403 -12.36 -2.28 -20.57
C ILE A 403 -11.25 -2.51 -19.54
N GLN A 404 -11.41 -3.47 -18.63
CA GLN A 404 -10.34 -3.83 -17.68
C GLN A 404 -9.11 -4.42 -18.39
N ALA A 405 -9.31 -5.25 -19.42
CA ALA A 405 -8.24 -5.86 -20.22
C ALA A 405 -7.46 -4.83 -21.04
N THR A 406 -8.14 -3.78 -21.50
CA THR A 406 -7.59 -2.76 -22.40
C THR A 406 -7.29 -1.44 -21.69
N ARG A 407 -7.39 -1.38 -20.35
CA ARG A 407 -7.22 -0.16 -19.56
C ARG A 407 -5.95 0.61 -19.92
N GLU A 408 -4.80 -0.06 -19.98
CA GLU A 408 -3.53 0.58 -20.29
C GLU A 408 -3.51 1.19 -21.70
N LYS A 409 -4.15 0.53 -22.68
CA LYS A 409 -4.34 1.08 -24.03
C LYS A 409 -5.27 2.29 -24.02
N ILE A 410 -6.37 2.22 -23.25
CA ILE A 410 -7.32 3.33 -23.12
C ILE A 410 -6.66 4.55 -22.46
N GLU A 411 -5.86 4.32 -21.42
CA GLU A 411 -5.09 5.36 -20.73
C GLU A 411 -4.05 6.04 -21.64
N ALA A 412 -3.50 5.32 -22.62
CA ALA A 412 -2.52 5.86 -23.58
C ALA A 412 -3.14 6.88 -24.55
N PHE A 413 -4.46 6.85 -24.78
CA PHE A 413 -5.15 7.87 -25.57
C PHE A 413 -5.33 9.20 -24.83
N ALA A 414 -5.06 9.25 -23.52
CA ALA A 414 -5.16 10.49 -22.76
C ALA A 414 -3.99 11.43 -23.11
N PRO A 415 -4.25 12.72 -23.41
CA PRO A 415 -3.19 13.69 -23.72
C PRO A 415 -2.14 13.77 -22.60
N ALA A 416 -0.88 14.02 -22.96
CA ALA A 416 0.25 14.17 -22.03
C ALA A 416 0.21 15.45 -21.16
N THR A 417 -0.97 16.07 -21.02
CA THR A 417 -1.21 17.23 -20.16
C THR A 417 -1.24 16.85 -18.67
N ALA A 418 -1.04 17.83 -17.78
CA ALA A 418 -1.01 17.63 -16.33
C ALA A 418 -2.23 16.90 -15.74
N GLN A 419 -3.39 16.96 -16.40
CA GLN A 419 -4.58 16.18 -16.05
C GLN A 419 -4.98 15.26 -17.20
N LYS A 420 -4.58 13.98 -17.13
CA LYS A 420 -5.01 12.96 -18.09
C LYS A 420 -6.54 12.80 -18.07
N ASN A 421 -7.16 12.98 -19.23
CA ASN A 421 -8.57 12.69 -19.47
C ASN A 421 -8.75 12.05 -20.86
N ILE A 422 -9.82 11.27 -21.04
CA ILE A 422 -10.27 10.83 -22.36
C ILE A 422 -11.62 11.46 -22.67
N ASN A 423 -11.97 11.54 -23.95
CA ASN A 423 -13.26 12.06 -24.39
C ASN A 423 -14.26 10.92 -24.60
N LEU A 424 -15.54 11.26 -24.82
CA LEU A 424 -16.59 10.28 -25.08
C LEU A 424 -16.31 9.49 -26.37
N THR A 425 -15.81 10.18 -27.40
CA THR A 425 -15.48 9.59 -28.71
C THR A 425 -14.43 8.47 -28.61
N THR A 426 -13.48 8.56 -27.66
CA THR A 426 -12.51 7.49 -27.38
C THR A 426 -13.21 6.18 -27.00
N LEU A 427 -14.29 6.25 -26.19
CA LEU A 427 -15.08 5.07 -25.83
C LEU A 427 -16.03 4.66 -26.95
N GLU A 428 -16.62 5.61 -27.68
CA GLU A 428 -17.50 5.30 -28.83
C GLU A 428 -16.76 4.51 -29.92
N ASN A 429 -15.51 4.90 -30.21
CA ASN A 429 -14.67 4.30 -31.24
C ASN A 429 -13.88 3.09 -30.75
N LEU A 430 -14.06 2.67 -29.48
CA LEU A 430 -13.34 1.51 -28.94
C LEU A 430 -13.80 0.25 -29.68
N LEU A 431 -12.85 -0.43 -30.33
CA LEU A 431 -13.09 -1.70 -31.00
C LEU A 431 -13.05 -2.85 -30.00
N ILE A 432 -14.13 -3.62 -29.95
CA ILE A 432 -14.30 -4.75 -29.04
C ILE A 432 -14.43 -6.06 -29.84
N PRO A 433 -13.71 -7.13 -29.47
CA PRO A 433 -13.97 -8.47 -29.96
C PRO A 433 -15.38 -8.91 -29.58
N TYR A 434 -16.15 -9.32 -30.57
CA TYR A 434 -17.55 -9.65 -30.43
C TYR A 434 -17.83 -11.07 -30.91
N CYS A 435 -18.56 -11.82 -30.08
CA CYS A 435 -19.02 -13.17 -30.33
C CYS A 435 -20.48 -13.30 -29.89
N GLY A 436 -21.15 -14.41 -30.25
CA GLY A 436 -22.54 -14.66 -29.87
C GLY A 436 -22.75 -14.72 -28.35
N LEU A 437 -23.97 -14.40 -27.90
CA LEU A 437 -24.30 -14.30 -26.47
C LEU A 437 -23.96 -15.56 -25.66
N GLY A 438 -24.13 -16.76 -26.24
CA GLY A 438 -23.78 -18.02 -25.59
C GLY A 438 -22.29 -18.11 -25.25
N GLU A 439 -21.42 -17.67 -26.16
CA GLU A 439 -19.98 -17.65 -25.92
C GLU A 439 -19.59 -16.52 -24.96
N GLN A 440 -20.23 -15.34 -25.04
CA GLN A 440 -20.01 -14.27 -24.07
C GLN A 440 -20.28 -14.73 -22.62
N HIS A 441 -21.35 -15.51 -22.40
CA HIS A 441 -21.64 -16.09 -21.08
C HIS A 441 -20.51 -17.04 -20.64
N ALA A 442 -20.05 -17.92 -21.53
CA ALA A 442 -18.95 -18.83 -21.25
C ALA A 442 -17.65 -18.07 -20.91
N ILE A 443 -17.35 -16.99 -21.63
CA ILE A 443 -16.18 -16.12 -21.36
C ILE A 443 -16.29 -15.49 -19.97
N VAL A 444 -17.44 -14.87 -19.66
CA VAL A 444 -17.66 -14.23 -18.37
C VAL A 444 -17.51 -15.24 -17.23
N GLN A 445 -18.10 -16.43 -17.37
CA GLN A 445 -17.98 -17.50 -16.37
C GLN A 445 -16.52 -17.94 -16.17
N GLU A 446 -15.76 -18.06 -17.26
CA GLU A 446 -14.39 -18.54 -17.24
C GLU A 446 -13.41 -17.52 -16.64
N ILE A 447 -13.67 -16.24 -16.87
CA ILE A 447 -13.01 -15.11 -16.19
C ILE A 447 -13.35 -15.12 -14.70
N GLU A 448 -14.63 -15.12 -14.34
CA GLU A 448 -15.08 -15.08 -12.94
C GLU A 448 -14.53 -16.25 -12.13
N SER A 449 -14.56 -17.45 -12.69
CA SER A 449 -13.98 -18.65 -12.07
C SER A 449 -12.50 -18.46 -11.72
N ARG A 450 -11.67 -18.01 -12.67
CA ARG A 450 -10.22 -17.79 -12.45
C ARG A 450 -9.93 -16.63 -11.52
N LEU A 451 -10.63 -15.51 -11.70
CA LEU A 451 -10.40 -14.32 -10.88
C LEU A 451 -10.84 -14.55 -9.43
N SER A 452 -11.86 -15.37 -9.19
CA SER A 452 -12.25 -15.75 -7.82
C SER A 452 -11.15 -16.53 -7.10
N VAL A 453 -10.43 -17.41 -7.80
CA VAL A 453 -9.26 -18.11 -7.26
C VAL A 453 -8.14 -17.11 -6.97
N CYS A 454 -7.93 -16.14 -7.86
CA CYS A 454 -6.94 -15.08 -7.64
C CYS A 454 -7.25 -14.27 -6.39
N ASP A 455 -8.51 -13.88 -6.19
CA ASP A 455 -8.93 -13.09 -5.03
C ASP A 455 -8.66 -13.85 -3.71
N LYS A 456 -8.90 -15.17 -3.68
CA LYS A 456 -8.57 -16.03 -2.52
C LYS A 456 -7.07 -16.11 -2.25
N ILE A 457 -6.25 -16.21 -3.30
CA ILE A 457 -4.79 -16.22 -3.19
C ILE A 457 -4.30 -14.86 -2.66
N GLU A 458 -4.84 -13.76 -3.18
CA GLU A 458 -4.48 -12.41 -2.74
C GLU A 458 -4.78 -12.21 -1.24
N GLN A 459 -5.95 -12.64 -0.79
CA GLN A 459 -6.32 -12.63 0.62
C GLN A 459 -5.36 -13.48 1.48
N THR A 460 -5.03 -14.69 1.01
CA THR A 460 -4.10 -15.59 1.71
C THR A 460 -2.70 -14.97 1.84
N ILE A 461 -2.24 -14.28 0.79
CA ILE A 461 -0.96 -13.55 0.82
C ILE A 461 -1.01 -12.42 1.84
N GLU A 462 -2.09 -11.63 1.86
CA GLU A 462 -2.23 -10.52 2.81
C GLU A 462 -2.24 -11.00 4.26
N ASP A 463 -2.97 -12.08 4.54
CA ASP A 463 -3.03 -12.68 5.88
C ASP A 463 -1.68 -13.27 6.29
N SER A 464 -0.96 -13.89 5.35
CA SER A 464 0.38 -14.44 5.59
C SER A 464 1.40 -13.34 5.90
N LEU A 465 1.30 -12.18 5.24
CA LEU A 465 2.14 -11.02 5.55
C LEU A 465 1.84 -10.45 6.95
N LYS A 466 0.56 -10.38 7.36
CA LYS A 466 0.18 -9.99 8.72
C LYS A 466 0.70 -10.98 9.77
N LYS A 467 0.58 -12.29 9.50
CA LYS A 467 1.12 -13.35 10.36
C LYS A 467 2.65 -13.27 10.46
N ALA A 468 3.34 -12.96 9.37
CA ALA A 468 4.80 -12.79 9.38
C ALA A 468 5.24 -11.65 10.31
N GLU A 469 4.55 -10.51 10.28
CA GLU A 469 4.84 -9.40 11.22
C GLU A 469 4.58 -9.81 12.67
N ALA A 470 3.45 -10.49 12.95
CA ALA A 470 3.17 -11.01 14.28
C ALA A 470 4.23 -12.03 14.75
N LEU A 471 4.70 -12.90 13.85
CA LEU A 471 5.73 -13.88 14.13
C LEU A 471 7.07 -13.21 14.45
N ARG A 472 7.44 -12.13 13.74
CA ARG A 472 8.64 -11.33 14.05
C ARG A 472 8.62 -10.83 15.49
N GLN A 473 7.48 -10.29 15.95
CA GLN A 473 7.32 -9.86 17.34
C GLN A 473 7.35 -11.03 18.32
N SER A 474 6.72 -12.15 17.97
CA SER A 474 6.73 -13.37 18.79
C SER A 474 8.14 -13.94 18.96
N ILE A 475 8.96 -13.97 17.90
CA ILE A 475 10.36 -14.42 17.96
C ILE A 475 11.14 -13.59 18.98
N LEU A 476 11.04 -12.25 18.92
CA LEU A 476 11.72 -11.38 19.88
C LEU A 476 11.20 -11.62 21.31
N LYS A 477 9.89 -11.74 21.49
CA LYS A 477 9.29 -12.02 22.80
C LYS A 477 9.83 -13.33 23.39
N LYS A 478 9.91 -14.40 22.60
CA LYS A 478 10.48 -15.70 23.01
C LYS A 478 11.99 -15.61 23.25
N ALA A 479 12.71 -14.82 22.46
CA ALA A 479 14.15 -14.61 22.61
C ALA A 479 14.47 -14.02 23.99
N PHE A 480 13.80 -12.94 24.37
CA PHE A 480 14.03 -12.24 25.64
C PHE A 480 13.31 -12.86 26.84
N ALA A 481 12.46 -13.87 26.62
CA ALA A 481 11.98 -14.77 27.67
C ALA A 481 12.93 -15.97 27.89
N GLY A 482 13.96 -16.12 27.05
CA GLY A 482 14.89 -17.23 27.10
C GLY A 482 14.30 -18.58 26.64
N GLU A 483 13.21 -18.53 25.87
CA GLU A 483 12.55 -19.71 25.32
C GLU A 483 13.27 -20.24 24.06
N LEU A 484 13.90 -19.36 23.27
CA LEU A 484 14.58 -19.77 22.02
C LEU A 484 15.85 -20.61 22.24
N THR A 485 16.46 -20.51 23.43
CA THR A 485 17.74 -21.16 23.75
C THR A 485 17.63 -22.09 24.95
N LYS A 486 16.41 -22.49 25.35
CA LYS A 486 16.17 -23.33 26.52
C LYS A 486 17.02 -24.61 26.51
N ASP A 487 16.92 -25.40 25.45
CA ASP A 487 17.64 -26.68 25.32
C ASP A 487 19.16 -26.48 25.27
N TRP A 488 19.61 -25.37 24.67
CA TRP A 488 21.02 -25.01 24.65
C TRP A 488 21.52 -24.68 26.06
N ARG A 489 20.73 -23.93 26.84
CA ARG A 489 21.06 -23.57 28.22
C ARG A 489 21.16 -24.79 29.13
N GLU A 490 20.27 -25.77 28.97
CA GLU A 490 20.30 -27.01 29.74
C GLU A 490 21.56 -27.83 29.50
N LYS A 491 22.16 -27.72 28.30
CA LYS A 491 23.44 -28.36 27.93
C LYS A 491 24.69 -27.62 28.39
N HIS A 492 24.55 -26.39 28.94
CA HIS A 492 25.66 -25.54 29.37
C HIS A 492 25.46 -25.04 30.83
N PRO A 493 25.34 -25.94 31.82
CA PRO A 493 25.08 -25.57 33.22
C PRO A 493 26.21 -24.74 33.85
N GLU A 494 27.45 -24.84 33.35
CA GLU A 494 28.62 -24.09 33.81
C GLU A 494 28.45 -22.56 33.64
N LEU A 495 27.65 -22.14 32.66
CA LEU A 495 27.34 -20.73 32.43
C LEU A 495 26.31 -20.17 33.41
N VAL A 496 25.61 -21.04 34.15
CA VAL A 496 24.54 -20.64 35.08
C VAL A 496 25.10 -20.20 36.42
N THR A 497 26.12 -20.89 36.96
CA THR A 497 26.62 -20.66 38.34
C THR A 497 28.13 -20.42 38.42
N GLY A 498 28.87 -20.40 37.31
CA GLY A 498 30.32 -20.15 37.28
C GLY A 498 30.74 -18.67 37.23
N GLU A 499 32.05 -18.42 37.08
CA GLU A 499 32.62 -17.07 36.93
C GLU A 499 32.08 -16.29 35.71
N ASN A 500 31.60 -17.02 34.72
CA ASN A 500 31.03 -16.49 33.48
C ASN A 500 29.50 -16.27 33.56
N SER A 501 28.90 -16.49 34.74
CA SER A 501 27.47 -16.22 34.96
C SER A 501 27.15 -14.74 34.85
N ALA A 502 25.92 -14.43 34.45
CA ALA A 502 25.45 -13.05 34.33
C ALA A 502 25.53 -12.28 35.66
N GLU A 503 25.26 -12.95 36.79
CA GLU A 503 25.37 -12.37 38.13
C GLU A 503 26.80 -11.94 38.44
N LYS A 504 27.78 -12.84 38.27
CA LYS A 504 29.18 -12.54 38.58
C LYS A 504 29.77 -11.47 37.67
N LEU A 505 29.42 -11.47 36.38
CA LEU A 505 29.81 -10.41 35.46
C LEU A 505 29.22 -9.05 35.87
N LEU A 506 27.96 -9.03 36.33
CA LEU A 506 27.30 -7.80 36.79
C LEU A 506 27.93 -7.26 38.09
N GLU A 507 28.26 -8.13 39.04
CA GLU A 507 28.98 -7.77 40.27
C GLU A 507 30.33 -7.12 39.95
N LYS A 508 31.15 -7.76 39.09
CA LYS A 508 32.46 -7.25 38.64
C LYS A 508 32.33 -5.84 38.05
N ILE A 509 31.35 -5.61 37.16
CA ILE A 509 31.15 -4.30 36.51
C ILE A 509 30.65 -3.23 37.49
N LYS A 510 29.76 -3.57 38.42
CA LYS A 510 29.31 -2.62 39.46
C LYS A 510 30.47 -2.19 40.36
N ALA A 511 31.34 -3.12 40.75
CA ALA A 511 32.54 -2.83 41.53
C ALA A 511 33.51 -1.92 40.77
N GLU A 512 33.82 -2.23 39.51
CA GLU A 512 34.67 -1.38 38.64
C GLU A 512 34.11 0.04 38.51
N LYS A 513 32.78 0.18 38.35
CA LYS A 513 32.12 1.49 38.26
C LYS A 513 32.19 2.29 39.56
N ALA A 514 32.01 1.65 40.71
CA ALA A 514 32.14 2.31 42.01
C ALA A 514 33.56 2.83 42.22
N LEU A 515 34.57 2.03 41.86
CA LEU A 515 35.98 2.43 41.91
C LEU A 515 36.29 3.61 40.96
N ALA A 516 35.73 3.61 39.74
CA ALA A 516 35.90 4.69 38.79
C ALA A 516 35.18 5.99 39.22
N ALA A 517 34.04 5.88 39.92
CA ALA A 517 33.32 7.03 40.46
C ALA A 517 34.07 7.68 41.64
N GLY A 518 34.71 6.88 42.50
CA GLY A 518 35.52 7.35 43.63
C GLY A 518 36.82 8.06 43.25
N ARG A 519 37.34 7.85 42.02
CA ARG A 519 38.58 8.49 41.52
C ARG A 519 38.40 9.92 40.97
N LYS A 520 37.20 10.52 41.00
CA LYS A 520 37.02 11.91 40.55
C LYS A 520 37.57 12.90 41.59
N LYS A 521 38.65 13.61 41.23
CA LYS A 521 39.26 14.70 42.03
C LYS A 521 38.23 15.76 42.44
N PRO A 522 38.36 16.38 43.63
CA PRO A 522 37.46 17.46 44.05
C PRO A 522 37.54 18.64 43.09
N ARG A 523 36.39 19.22 42.73
CA ARG A 523 36.33 20.49 41.98
C ARG A 523 37.08 21.57 42.76
N SER A 524 38.11 22.17 42.17
CA SER A 524 38.75 23.34 42.75
C SER A 524 37.73 24.48 42.88
N LYS A 525 37.52 24.96 44.12
CA LYS A 525 36.75 26.17 44.39
C LYS A 525 37.49 27.33 43.73
N LYS A 526 36.87 27.98 42.73
CA LYS A 526 37.36 29.26 42.21
C LYS A 526 37.19 30.33 43.28
N THR A 527 38.31 30.87 43.74
CA THR A 527 38.41 32.05 44.58
C THR A 527 37.76 33.23 43.86
N LYS A 528 36.75 33.86 44.48
CA LYS A 528 36.24 35.17 44.06
C LYS A 528 37.31 36.21 44.40
N LYS A 529 37.89 36.88 43.41
CA LYS A 529 38.54 38.18 43.62
C LYS A 529 37.46 39.26 43.56
N LYS A 530 37.45 40.11 44.58
CA LYS A 530 36.67 41.35 44.67
C LYS A 530 37.14 42.34 43.61
#